data_AF-A0A6A5UYN7-F1
#
_entry.id   AF-A0A6A5UYN7-F1
#
_cell.length_a   1.000
_cell.length_b   1.000
_cell.length_c   1.000
_cell.angle_alpha   90.00
_cell.angle_beta   90.00
_cell.angle_gamma   90.00
#
_symmetry.space_group_name_H-M   'P 1'
#
loop_
_entity.id
_entity.type
_entity.pdbx_description
1 polymer ?
#
loop_
_entity_poly.entity_id
_entity_poly.type
_entity_poly.pdbx_seq_one_letter_code
_entity_poly.pdbx_strand_id
1 'polypeptide(L)'
;MPSTHNTDKPWDTDDIDKWKVEPFKPEDNKAGAFTEESRFSTLFPKYREQYLKASWKAVTAALAKHGIGCELDLTEGSMTVFTTLKTYDPAAILNARDLIKLLARSVPAPQAIKILEDDVACDIIKIRNLVTNKERFVKRRQRILGPNGSTLKALELLTETYILVQGNTVAAMGPYKGLKTIRRIIEDTMANIHPIYSIKELMIKKELEKDPALKDESWDRFLPNFKKRTQSKRRVPHKVTDKSKKVYTPFPPPQEKSKVDLQIESGEYFLGKQAKERKAREEREAKMKEKMDEKRKERLSEYVAPAEDGGEKKKKKRKREDGEEKEKKKKKHKDTVVNGDADVGSKLCVYTNTSFSNGRGISIFTTPKLAEQFLALPPFQDPSFPHSDYNEDSGAWFTQSLPGKGMGMLAKRVLKFKDRVTAYTPALLAYLESDLSTAEREKFFRIAVSQLPQATRDMYLSLATVYGIEAVKYQDIVKANTFQLEVGGHNHLAIFPETSRLNHACAPK
;
A
#
# COMPACT_ATOMS: atom_id res chain seq x y z
N MET A 1 24.21 -4.28 26.07
CA MET A 1 25.28 -3.62 26.85
C MET A 1 26.35 -4.66 27.07
N PRO A 2 27.62 -4.40 26.72
CA PRO A 2 28.71 -5.29 27.14
C PRO A 2 28.79 -5.23 28.68
N SER A 3 29.03 -6.38 29.31
CA SER A 3 29.18 -6.50 30.76
C SER A 3 30.19 -5.47 31.29
N THR A 4 29.82 -4.73 32.34
CA THR A 4 30.72 -3.81 33.06
C THR A 4 31.68 -4.54 34.02
N HIS A 5 31.55 -5.86 34.16
CA HIS A 5 32.51 -6.71 34.87
C HIS A 5 33.42 -7.39 33.84
N ASN A 6 34.58 -6.78 33.56
CA ASN A 6 35.73 -7.42 32.96
C ASN A 6 36.61 -7.96 34.10
N THR A 7 36.24 -9.11 34.67
CA THR A 7 37.18 -9.91 35.45
C THR A 7 38.17 -10.57 34.50
N ASP A 8 39.46 -10.50 34.83
CA ASP A 8 40.49 -11.21 34.06
C ASP A 8 40.17 -12.70 34.05
N LYS A 9 39.99 -13.25 32.86
CA LYS A 9 39.76 -14.66 32.63
C LYS A 9 41.10 -15.27 32.27
N PRO A 10 41.83 -15.90 33.21
CA PRO A 10 43.16 -16.46 32.93
C PRO A 10 43.16 -17.58 31.88
N TRP A 11 41.98 -18.11 31.53
CA TRP A 11 41.78 -19.06 30.44
C TRP A 11 41.40 -18.40 29.09
N ASP A 12 41.27 -17.08 29.04
CA ASP A 12 40.86 -16.31 27.85
C ASP A 12 42.06 -15.58 27.25
N THR A 13 43.07 -16.36 26.84
CA THR A 13 44.29 -15.87 26.19
C THR A 13 44.01 -15.47 24.74
N ASP A 14 44.73 -14.47 24.21
CA ASP A 14 44.55 -13.96 22.84
C ASP A 14 44.79 -15.03 21.74
N ASP A 15 45.43 -16.15 22.08
CA ASP A 15 45.64 -17.31 21.20
C ASP A 15 44.37 -18.15 20.93
N ILE A 16 43.31 -17.98 21.73
CA ILE A 16 42.09 -18.78 21.64
C ILE A 16 41.11 -18.13 20.65
N ASP A 17 40.84 -18.80 19.53
CA ASP A 17 39.81 -18.38 18.58
C ASP A 17 38.41 -18.63 19.15
N LYS A 18 37.87 -17.59 19.80
CA LYS A 18 36.55 -17.61 20.46
C LYS A 18 35.38 -17.84 19.49
N TRP A 19 35.62 -17.79 18.18
CA TRP A 19 34.59 -17.90 17.14
C TRP A 19 34.67 -19.20 16.33
N LYS A 20 35.64 -20.06 16.63
CA LYS A 20 35.76 -21.37 15.99
C LYS A 20 34.61 -22.28 16.46
N VAL A 21 33.77 -22.69 15.52
CA VAL A 21 32.68 -23.64 15.78
C VAL A 21 33.25 -25.05 15.72
N GLU A 22 33.21 -25.77 16.85
CA GLU A 22 33.60 -27.18 16.88
C GLU A 22 32.40 -28.06 16.49
N PRO A 23 32.63 -29.12 15.69
CA PRO A 23 31.55 -30.01 15.25
C PRO A 23 30.98 -30.79 16.43
N PHE A 24 29.66 -30.81 16.56
CA PHE A 24 28.98 -31.54 17.62
C PHE A 24 29.00 -33.05 17.35
N LYS A 25 29.68 -33.82 18.20
CA LYS A 25 29.78 -35.27 18.04
C LYS A 25 28.68 -36.01 18.82
N PRO A 26 28.37 -37.26 18.47
CA PRO A 26 27.44 -38.07 19.26
C PRO A 26 27.82 -38.22 20.74
N GLU A 27 29.13 -38.18 21.04
CA GLU A 27 29.69 -38.25 22.41
C GLU A 27 29.36 -37.01 23.26
N ASP A 28 29.15 -35.86 22.62
CA ASP A 28 28.85 -34.60 23.30
C ASP A 28 27.40 -34.54 23.82
N ASN A 29 26.55 -35.47 23.37
CA ASN A 29 25.16 -35.58 23.81
C ASN A 29 25.05 -36.25 25.19
N LYS A 30 25.42 -35.50 26.24
CA LYS A 30 25.36 -35.97 27.64
C LYS A 30 23.95 -36.17 28.19
N ALA A 31 22.93 -35.55 27.57
CA ALA A 31 21.55 -35.60 28.01
C ALA A 31 20.77 -36.82 27.49
N GLY A 32 21.33 -37.56 26.53
CA GLY A 32 20.70 -38.72 25.93
C GLY A 32 19.72 -38.38 24.80
N ALA A 33 18.84 -39.30 24.44
CA ALA A 33 17.89 -39.13 23.34
C ALA A 33 16.81 -38.08 23.67
N PHE A 34 16.35 -37.35 22.66
CA PHE A 34 15.25 -36.39 22.82
C PHE A 34 13.94 -37.10 23.23
N THR A 35 13.25 -36.54 24.21
CA THR A 35 11.92 -37.00 24.66
C THR A 35 10.78 -36.50 23.77
N GLU A 36 10.97 -35.35 23.12
CA GLU A 36 9.99 -34.70 22.25
C GLU A 36 10.38 -34.81 20.79
N GLU A 37 9.38 -34.84 19.90
CA GLU A 37 9.58 -34.90 18.45
C GLU A 37 9.42 -33.50 17.83
N SER A 38 10.44 -33.07 17.08
CA SER A 38 10.36 -31.90 16.20
C SER A 38 10.08 -32.34 14.78
N ARG A 39 9.04 -31.78 14.15
CA ARG A 39 8.60 -32.11 12.79
C ARG A 39 8.43 -30.86 11.94
N PHE A 40 9.03 -30.83 10.75
CA PHE A 40 8.89 -29.74 9.78
C PHE A 40 8.43 -30.30 8.44
N SER A 41 7.49 -29.61 7.80
CA SER A 41 7.00 -29.97 6.47
C SER A 41 7.10 -28.79 5.51
N THR A 42 7.31 -29.07 4.22
CA THR A 42 7.33 -28.06 3.15
C THR A 42 6.71 -28.64 1.88
N LEU A 43 5.77 -27.89 1.29
CA LEU A 43 5.14 -28.24 0.02
C LEU A 43 6.08 -27.97 -1.15
N PHE A 44 6.04 -28.83 -2.18
CA PHE A 44 6.77 -28.64 -3.43
C PHE A 44 5.84 -28.59 -4.66
N PRO A 45 6.22 -27.86 -5.73
CA PRO A 45 5.42 -27.83 -6.95
C PRO A 45 5.40 -29.18 -7.67
N LYS A 46 4.26 -29.53 -8.30
CA LYS A 46 4.06 -30.82 -8.99
C LYS A 46 5.16 -31.19 -9.99
N TYR A 47 5.71 -30.22 -10.73
CA TYR A 47 6.79 -30.46 -11.69
C TYR A 47 8.11 -30.96 -11.07
N ARG A 48 8.29 -30.83 -9.74
CA ARG A 48 9.49 -31.31 -9.02
C ARG A 48 9.41 -32.77 -8.62
N GLU A 49 8.23 -33.36 -8.62
CA GLU A 49 7.97 -34.71 -8.15
C GLU A 49 8.92 -35.75 -8.74
N GLN A 50 9.06 -35.79 -10.07
CA GLN A 50 9.87 -36.80 -10.75
C GLN A 50 11.34 -36.74 -10.33
N TYR A 51 11.88 -35.54 -10.16
CA TYR A 51 13.24 -35.33 -9.70
C TYR A 51 13.41 -35.70 -8.22
N LEU A 52 12.47 -35.30 -7.37
CA LEU A 52 12.50 -35.61 -5.94
C LEU A 52 12.42 -37.11 -5.71
N LYS A 53 11.51 -37.81 -6.40
CA LYS A 53 11.40 -39.28 -6.35
C LYS A 53 12.71 -39.98 -6.73
N ALA A 54 13.40 -39.50 -7.76
CA ALA A 54 14.68 -40.07 -8.20
C ALA A 54 15.83 -39.80 -7.21
N SER A 55 15.88 -38.60 -6.64
CA SER A 55 16.96 -38.15 -5.75
C SER A 55 16.72 -38.46 -4.26
N TRP A 56 15.52 -38.89 -3.89
CA TRP A 56 15.12 -39.09 -2.48
C TRP A 56 16.01 -40.07 -1.74
N LYS A 57 16.48 -41.14 -2.39
CA LYS A 57 17.40 -42.12 -1.78
C LYS A 57 18.71 -41.50 -1.30
N ALA A 58 19.22 -40.49 -2.01
CA ALA A 58 20.43 -39.78 -1.60
C ALA A 58 20.15 -38.85 -0.41
N VAL A 59 18.98 -38.21 -0.39
CA VAL A 59 18.53 -37.35 0.72
C VAL A 59 18.32 -38.16 2.00
N THR A 60 17.64 -39.31 1.91
CA THR A 60 17.42 -40.22 3.04
C THR A 60 18.74 -40.72 3.62
N ALA A 61 19.69 -41.11 2.75
CA ALA A 61 21.01 -41.56 3.18
C ALA A 61 21.83 -40.46 3.86
N ALA A 62 21.70 -39.21 3.42
CA ALA A 62 22.37 -38.07 4.04
C ALA A 62 21.77 -37.74 5.42
N LEU A 63 20.44 -37.64 5.53
CA LEU A 63 19.75 -37.32 6.79
C LEU A 63 19.87 -38.44 7.84
N ALA A 64 19.93 -39.70 7.40
CA ALA A 64 20.13 -40.84 8.30
C ALA A 64 21.46 -40.77 9.08
N LYS A 65 22.51 -40.14 8.52
CA LYS A 65 23.80 -39.95 9.22
C LYS A 65 23.68 -39.05 10.45
N HIS A 66 22.70 -38.14 10.45
CA HIS A 66 22.39 -37.24 11.57
C HIS A 66 21.26 -37.77 12.46
N GLY A 67 20.77 -38.98 12.21
CA GLY A 67 19.64 -39.56 12.96
C GLY A 67 18.28 -38.93 12.65
N ILE A 68 18.14 -38.22 11.53
CA ILE A 68 16.90 -37.53 11.13
C ILE A 68 16.09 -38.41 10.20
N GLY A 69 14.78 -38.52 10.49
CA GLY A 69 13.81 -39.19 9.63
C GLY A 69 13.27 -38.24 8.56
N CYS A 70 12.92 -38.78 7.39
CA CYS A 70 12.31 -37.99 6.33
C CYS A 70 11.28 -38.79 5.52
N GLU A 71 10.20 -38.12 5.14
CA GLU A 71 9.08 -38.66 4.37
C GLU A 71 8.83 -37.79 3.14
N LEU A 72 8.54 -38.43 2.01
CA LEU A 72 8.14 -37.77 0.77
C LEU A 72 6.72 -38.22 0.43
N ASP A 73 5.78 -37.28 0.53
CA ASP A 73 4.41 -37.52 0.12
C ASP A 73 4.15 -36.98 -1.29
N LEU A 74 3.76 -37.88 -2.19
CA LEU A 74 3.47 -37.58 -3.59
C LEU A 74 1.99 -37.25 -3.84
N THR A 75 1.09 -37.61 -2.90
CA THR A 75 -0.34 -37.30 -3.03
C THR A 75 -0.58 -35.84 -2.64
N GLU A 76 -0.10 -35.43 -1.46
CA GLU A 76 -0.15 -34.05 -0.99
C GLU A 76 0.91 -33.15 -1.66
N GLY A 77 2.01 -33.74 -2.15
CA GLY A 77 3.14 -33.00 -2.70
C GLY A 77 3.94 -32.29 -1.60
N SER A 78 4.20 -32.99 -0.50
CA SER A 78 4.90 -32.47 0.69
C SER A 78 6.17 -33.27 1.00
N MET A 79 7.18 -32.59 1.53
CA MET A 79 8.37 -33.20 2.11
C MET A 79 8.37 -32.92 3.59
N THR A 80 8.57 -33.95 4.40
CA THR A 80 8.55 -33.83 5.85
C THR A 80 9.84 -34.39 6.43
N VAL A 81 10.40 -33.70 7.42
CA VAL A 81 11.57 -34.14 8.21
C VAL A 81 11.22 -34.10 9.68
N PHE A 82 11.72 -35.08 10.44
CA PHE A 82 11.44 -35.20 11.86
C PHE A 82 12.61 -35.80 12.62
N THR A 83 12.74 -35.41 13.89
CA THR A 83 13.75 -35.98 14.80
C THR A 83 13.36 -37.40 15.19
N THR A 84 14.35 -38.29 15.28
CA THR A 84 14.18 -39.64 15.83
C THR A 84 14.90 -39.78 17.17
N LEU A 85 14.68 -40.91 17.87
CA LEU A 85 15.43 -41.27 19.08
C LEU A 85 16.95 -41.39 18.87
N LYS A 86 17.42 -41.46 17.62
CA LYS A 86 18.84 -41.53 17.27
C LYS A 86 19.46 -40.16 16.97
N THR A 87 18.66 -39.10 16.98
CA THR A 87 19.16 -37.73 16.76
C THR A 87 19.98 -37.33 17.96
N TYR A 88 21.25 -37.00 17.75
CA TYR A 88 22.16 -36.55 18.81
C TYR A 88 22.34 -35.03 18.81
N ASP A 89 22.36 -34.41 17.63
CA ASP A 89 22.50 -32.96 17.48
C ASP A 89 21.12 -32.26 17.50
N PRO A 90 20.85 -31.34 18.44
CA PRO A 90 19.59 -30.60 18.48
C PRO A 90 19.42 -29.62 17.30
N ALA A 91 20.50 -29.13 16.69
CA ALA A 91 20.44 -28.15 15.61
C ALA A 91 20.25 -28.79 14.23
N ALA A 92 20.64 -30.05 14.05
CA ALA A 92 20.55 -30.77 12.78
C ALA A 92 19.15 -30.75 12.14
N ILE A 93 18.08 -30.72 12.95
CA ILE A 93 16.70 -30.63 12.43
C ILE A 93 16.42 -29.29 11.70
N LEU A 94 17.09 -28.20 12.10
CA LEU A 94 16.98 -26.90 11.44
C LEU A 94 17.67 -26.93 10.07
N ASN A 95 18.82 -27.61 9.98
CA ASN A 95 19.53 -27.82 8.72
C ASN A 95 18.70 -28.72 7.78
N ALA A 96 18.07 -29.76 8.31
CA ALA A 96 17.15 -30.62 7.55
C ALA A 96 15.90 -29.87 7.04
N ARG A 97 15.33 -28.98 7.85
CA ARG A 97 14.24 -28.07 7.44
C ARG A 97 14.68 -27.19 6.27
N ASP A 98 15.89 -26.66 6.31
CA ASP A 98 16.39 -25.78 5.27
C ASP A 98 16.78 -26.54 3.99
N LEU A 99 17.23 -27.78 4.12
CA LEU A 99 17.40 -28.73 3.01
C LEU A 99 16.10 -28.93 2.21
N ILE A 100 14.99 -29.27 2.87
CA ILE A 100 13.71 -29.50 2.17
C ILE A 100 13.17 -28.22 1.53
N LYS A 101 13.40 -27.05 2.13
CA LYS A 101 13.06 -25.76 1.51
C LYS A 101 13.86 -25.50 0.24
N LEU A 102 15.16 -25.81 0.24
CA LEU A 102 16.02 -25.67 -0.94
C LEU A 102 15.59 -26.61 -2.07
N LEU A 103 15.27 -27.87 -1.74
CA LEU A 103 14.74 -28.85 -2.70
C LEU A 103 13.42 -28.39 -3.34
N ALA A 104 12.53 -27.80 -2.54
CA ALA A 104 11.28 -27.19 -3.01
C ALA A 104 11.53 -25.98 -3.94
N ARG A 105 12.63 -25.25 -3.74
CA ARG A 105 13.12 -24.17 -4.63
C ARG A 105 13.99 -24.67 -5.78
N SER A 106 13.89 -25.95 -6.12
CA SER A 106 14.56 -26.59 -7.26
C SER A 106 16.09 -26.55 -7.26
N VAL A 107 16.70 -26.41 -6.09
CA VAL A 107 18.13 -26.65 -5.94
C VAL A 107 18.41 -28.15 -6.14
N PRO A 108 19.44 -28.54 -6.91
CA PRO A 108 19.81 -29.94 -7.08
C PRO A 108 20.21 -30.61 -5.76
N ALA A 109 19.80 -31.86 -5.55
CA ALA A 109 20.06 -32.58 -4.29
C ALA A 109 21.54 -32.65 -3.89
N PRO A 110 22.51 -32.93 -4.79
CA PRO A 110 23.92 -32.97 -4.41
C PRO A 110 24.44 -31.62 -3.88
N GLN A 111 23.89 -30.51 -4.37
CA GLN A 111 24.24 -29.18 -3.89
C GLN A 111 23.50 -28.83 -2.61
N ALA A 112 22.22 -29.22 -2.50
CA ALA A 112 21.40 -28.95 -1.34
C ALA A 112 21.90 -29.68 -0.09
N ILE A 113 22.39 -30.92 -0.23
CA ILE A 113 22.91 -31.74 0.90
C ILE A 113 24.07 -31.05 1.66
N LYS A 114 24.83 -30.17 0.99
CA LYS A 114 25.91 -29.40 1.64
C LYS A 114 25.42 -28.49 2.77
N ILE A 115 24.11 -28.20 2.85
CA ILE A 115 23.51 -27.44 3.97
C ILE A 115 23.57 -28.18 5.32
N LEU A 116 23.89 -29.48 5.31
CA LEU A 116 24.06 -30.26 6.53
C LEU A 116 25.44 -30.02 7.17
N GLU A 117 26.35 -29.32 6.49
CA GLU A 117 27.65 -28.88 7.01
C GLU A 117 27.50 -27.55 7.75
N ASP A 118 28.16 -27.37 8.89
CA ASP A 118 27.95 -26.23 9.80
C ASP A 118 28.34 -24.86 9.21
N ASP A 119 29.29 -24.84 8.28
CA ASP A 119 29.78 -23.61 7.64
C ASP A 119 28.87 -23.08 6.51
N VAL A 120 27.89 -23.89 6.10
CA VAL A 120 27.00 -23.58 4.98
C VAL A 120 25.64 -23.19 5.50
N ALA A 121 25.21 -21.97 5.19
CA ALA A 121 23.86 -21.51 5.45
C ALA A 121 23.07 -21.33 4.14
N CYS A 122 21.76 -21.13 4.25
CA CYS A 122 20.93 -20.81 3.10
C CYS A 122 20.16 -19.51 3.30
N ASP A 123 19.83 -18.87 2.20
CA ASP A 123 18.96 -17.71 2.18
C ASP A 123 17.98 -17.74 1.00
N ILE A 124 16.69 -17.56 1.28
CA ILE A 124 15.63 -17.54 0.27
C ILE A 124 15.08 -16.12 0.16
N ILE A 125 15.53 -15.40 -0.87
CA ILE A 125 15.23 -13.99 -1.08
C ILE A 125 13.98 -13.86 -1.94
N LYS A 126 12.92 -13.25 -1.39
CA LYS A 126 11.66 -13.02 -2.09
C LYS A 126 11.72 -11.74 -2.93
N ILE A 127 11.71 -11.89 -4.25
CA ILE A 127 11.82 -10.76 -5.19
C ILE A 127 10.47 -10.29 -5.77
N ARG A 128 9.39 -11.06 -5.58
CA ARG A 128 8.06 -10.78 -6.18
C ARG A 128 7.52 -9.37 -5.89
N ASN A 129 7.67 -8.92 -4.65
CA ASN A 129 7.01 -7.69 -4.17
C ASN A 129 7.86 -6.43 -4.37
N LEU A 130 9.06 -6.56 -4.95
CA LEU A 130 10.00 -5.44 -5.10
C LEU A 130 9.73 -4.61 -6.36
N VAL A 131 8.98 -5.14 -7.33
CA VAL A 131 8.69 -4.48 -8.60
C VAL A 131 7.22 -4.67 -8.96
N THR A 132 6.51 -3.58 -9.25
CA THR A 132 5.08 -3.60 -9.57
C THR A 132 4.78 -4.14 -10.98
N ASN A 133 5.51 -3.66 -11.99
CA ASN A 133 5.27 -4.05 -13.38
C ASN A 133 5.97 -5.39 -13.71
N LYS A 134 5.21 -6.34 -14.28
CA LYS A 134 5.68 -7.68 -14.68
C LYS A 134 6.84 -7.65 -15.67
N GLU A 135 6.80 -6.82 -16.71
CA GLU A 135 7.89 -6.73 -17.69
C GLU A 135 9.18 -6.22 -17.06
N ARG A 136 9.05 -5.21 -16.19
CA ARG A 136 10.18 -4.66 -15.45
C ARG A 136 10.77 -5.69 -14.49
N PHE A 137 9.92 -6.48 -13.84
CA PHE A 137 10.33 -7.60 -12.98
C PHE A 137 11.12 -8.64 -13.77
N VAL A 138 10.63 -9.09 -14.93
CA VAL A 138 11.31 -10.07 -15.78
C VAL A 138 12.67 -9.53 -16.26
N LYS A 139 12.72 -8.27 -16.72
CA LYS A 139 13.97 -7.63 -17.17
C LYS A 139 14.99 -7.49 -16.02
N ARG A 140 14.56 -7.11 -14.81
CA ARG A 140 15.46 -7.01 -13.63
C ARG A 140 15.90 -8.37 -13.12
N ARG A 141 15.02 -9.38 -13.13
CA ARG A 141 15.39 -10.76 -12.80
C ARG A 141 16.41 -11.32 -13.80
N GLN A 142 16.19 -11.10 -15.09
CA GLN A 142 17.13 -11.52 -16.14
C GLN A 142 18.49 -10.84 -15.99
N ARG A 143 18.52 -9.58 -15.51
CA ARG A 143 19.74 -8.84 -15.21
C ARG A 143 20.58 -9.49 -14.10
N ILE A 144 19.96 -10.15 -13.12
CA ILE A 144 20.68 -10.90 -12.07
C ILE A 144 21.43 -12.09 -12.70
N LEU A 145 20.78 -12.78 -13.64
CA LEU A 145 21.39 -13.88 -14.39
C LEU A 145 22.54 -13.37 -15.29
N GLY A 146 22.29 -12.25 -15.96
CA GLY A 146 23.19 -11.68 -16.97
C GLY A 146 23.12 -12.44 -18.31
N PRO A 147 23.86 -11.95 -19.33
CA PRO A 147 23.99 -12.67 -20.60
C PRO A 147 24.72 -13.99 -20.36
N ASN A 148 24.16 -15.10 -20.85
CA ASN A 148 24.69 -16.46 -20.70
C ASN A 148 25.03 -16.87 -19.25
N GLY A 149 24.39 -16.27 -18.24
CA GLY A 149 24.67 -16.58 -16.83
C GLY A 149 25.98 -16.00 -16.28
N SER A 150 26.70 -15.16 -17.05
CA SER A 150 28.01 -14.61 -16.66
C SER A 150 27.98 -13.79 -15.37
N THR A 151 26.93 -12.97 -15.18
CA THR A 151 26.77 -12.13 -13.98
C THR A 151 26.51 -12.99 -12.74
N LEU A 152 25.65 -14.00 -12.87
CA LEU A 152 25.40 -14.95 -11.79
C LEU A 152 26.68 -15.71 -11.43
N LYS A 153 27.42 -16.21 -12.43
CA LYS A 153 28.65 -16.96 -12.17
C LYS A 153 29.74 -16.12 -11.51
N ALA A 154 29.88 -14.86 -11.91
CA ALA A 154 30.79 -13.93 -11.26
C ALA A 154 30.41 -13.69 -9.78
N LEU A 155 29.11 -13.55 -9.48
CA LEU A 155 28.63 -13.41 -8.10
C LEU A 155 28.91 -14.67 -7.27
N GLU A 156 28.65 -15.86 -7.82
CA GLU A 156 28.95 -17.14 -7.15
C GLU A 156 30.43 -17.25 -6.77
N LEU A 157 31.33 -16.93 -7.70
CA LEU A 157 32.77 -17.02 -7.47
C LEU A 157 33.29 -16.00 -6.45
N LEU A 158 32.80 -14.76 -6.51
CA LEU A 158 33.26 -13.69 -5.62
C LEU A 158 32.75 -13.85 -4.18
N THR A 159 31.57 -14.44 -4.01
CA THR A 159 30.92 -14.59 -2.70
C THR A 159 31.01 -16.00 -2.13
N GLU A 160 31.63 -16.92 -2.87
CA GLU A 160 31.76 -18.34 -2.51
C GLU A 160 30.40 -19.00 -2.21
N THR A 161 29.40 -18.62 -3.01
CA THR A 161 28.02 -19.10 -2.85
C THR A 161 27.52 -19.79 -4.10
N TYR A 162 26.47 -20.58 -3.92
CA TYR A 162 25.64 -21.11 -5.00
C TYR A 162 24.35 -20.31 -5.09
N ILE A 163 24.00 -19.83 -6.28
CA ILE A 163 22.83 -18.95 -6.47
C ILE A 163 21.91 -19.56 -7.53
N LEU A 164 20.64 -19.78 -7.16
CA LEU A 164 19.60 -20.25 -8.08
C LEU A 164 18.48 -19.20 -8.18
N VAL A 165 18.35 -18.59 -9.35
CA VAL A 165 17.27 -17.65 -9.66
C VAL A 165 16.10 -18.43 -10.25
N GLN A 166 15.01 -18.60 -9.48
CA GLN A 166 13.82 -19.31 -9.95
C GLN A 166 12.53 -18.54 -9.67
N GLY A 167 11.79 -18.25 -10.73
CA GLY A 167 10.44 -17.67 -10.63
C GLY A 167 10.45 -16.33 -9.89
N ASN A 168 9.92 -16.36 -8.67
CA ASN A 168 9.67 -15.20 -7.81
C ASN A 168 10.61 -15.10 -6.60
N THR A 169 11.60 -15.99 -6.53
CA THR A 169 12.55 -16.11 -5.43
C THR A 169 13.95 -16.33 -5.99
N VAL A 170 14.96 -15.93 -5.22
CA VAL A 170 16.36 -16.32 -5.46
C VAL A 170 16.81 -17.11 -4.25
N ALA A 171 17.23 -18.35 -4.45
CA ALA A 171 17.83 -19.17 -3.41
C ALA A 171 19.34 -19.00 -3.47
N ALA A 172 19.98 -18.80 -2.33
CA ALA A 172 21.43 -18.72 -2.19
C ALA A 172 21.89 -19.69 -1.09
N MET A 173 23.06 -20.30 -1.27
CA MET A 173 23.70 -21.18 -0.29
C MET A 173 25.18 -20.83 -0.16
N GLY A 174 25.72 -20.82 1.06
CA GLY A 174 27.14 -20.57 1.31
C GLY A 174 27.38 -19.90 2.65
N PRO A 175 28.56 -19.28 2.84
CA PRO A 175 28.92 -18.67 4.13
C PRO A 175 28.08 -17.41 4.42
N TYR A 176 27.86 -17.12 5.69
CA TYR A 176 27.05 -15.99 6.16
C TYR A 176 27.49 -14.63 5.58
N LYS A 177 28.81 -14.39 5.47
CA LYS A 177 29.36 -13.16 4.86
C LYS A 177 28.91 -13.04 3.39
N GLY A 178 29.03 -14.13 2.63
CA GLY A 178 28.59 -14.21 1.24
C GLY A 178 27.08 -13.96 1.10
N LEU A 179 26.26 -14.66 1.88
CA LEU A 179 24.80 -14.51 1.86
C LEU A 179 24.34 -13.07 2.14
N LYS A 180 24.94 -12.40 3.13
CA LYS A 180 24.64 -11.00 3.46
C LYS A 180 24.93 -10.07 2.28
N THR A 181 26.06 -10.26 1.59
CA THR A 181 26.40 -9.46 0.41
C THR A 181 25.44 -9.72 -0.75
N ILE A 182 25.07 -10.98 -1.01
CA ILE A 182 24.16 -11.36 -2.10
C ILE A 182 22.76 -10.81 -1.89
N ARG A 183 22.24 -10.90 -0.66
CA ARG A 183 20.95 -10.31 -0.30
C ARG A 183 20.89 -8.84 -0.66
N ARG A 184 21.91 -8.07 -0.23
CA ARG A 184 22.04 -6.65 -0.58
C ARG A 184 22.05 -6.44 -2.10
N ILE A 185 22.87 -7.20 -2.83
CA ILE A 185 23.01 -7.08 -4.29
C ILE A 185 21.70 -7.37 -5.03
N ILE A 186 20.96 -8.40 -4.61
CA ILE A 186 19.69 -8.78 -5.24
C ILE A 186 18.62 -7.72 -4.98
N GLU A 187 18.51 -7.24 -3.73
CA GLU A 187 17.58 -6.17 -3.35
C GLU A 187 17.90 -4.87 -4.12
N ASP A 188 19.17 -4.48 -4.19
CA ASP A 188 19.64 -3.31 -4.97
C ASP A 188 19.37 -3.45 -6.48
N THR A 189 19.58 -4.66 -7.01
CA THR A 189 19.29 -4.94 -8.42
C THR A 189 17.80 -4.78 -8.73
N MET A 190 16.95 -5.24 -7.81
CA MET A 190 15.52 -5.01 -7.86
C MET A 190 15.14 -3.55 -7.64
N ALA A 191 15.95 -2.76 -6.92
CA ALA A 191 15.82 -1.31 -6.73
C ALA A 191 16.39 -0.47 -7.91
N ASN A 192 16.64 -1.09 -9.07
CA ASN A 192 17.14 -0.48 -10.31
C ASN A 192 18.65 -0.17 -10.35
N ILE A 193 19.44 -0.68 -9.42
CA ILE A 193 20.90 -0.63 -9.53
C ILE A 193 21.34 -1.80 -10.43
N HIS A 194 22.47 -1.69 -11.13
CA HIS A 194 22.97 -2.78 -11.96
C HIS A 194 23.97 -3.64 -11.16
N PRO A 195 23.86 -4.99 -11.14
CA PRO A 195 24.72 -5.85 -10.31
C PRO A 195 26.21 -5.74 -10.66
N ILE A 196 26.54 -5.36 -11.90
CA ILE A 196 27.93 -5.07 -12.34
C ILE A 196 28.63 -4.07 -11.41
N TYR A 197 27.92 -3.07 -10.87
CA TYR A 197 28.54 -2.11 -9.95
C TYR A 197 28.99 -2.79 -8.66
N SER A 198 28.15 -3.65 -8.10
CA SER A 198 28.48 -4.45 -6.91
C SER A 198 29.54 -5.51 -7.20
N ILE A 199 29.57 -6.09 -8.41
CA ILE A 199 30.64 -7.00 -8.82
C ILE A 199 31.98 -6.27 -8.83
N LYS A 200 32.05 -5.07 -9.42
CA LYS A 200 33.28 -4.25 -9.41
C LYS A 200 33.70 -3.88 -7.98
N GLU A 201 32.73 -3.51 -7.14
CA GLU A 201 32.98 -3.24 -5.72
C GLU A 201 33.57 -4.48 -5.03
N LEU A 202 33.00 -5.66 -5.22
CA LEU A 202 33.48 -6.91 -4.64
C LEU A 202 34.87 -7.32 -5.15
N MET A 203 35.15 -7.12 -6.45
CA MET A 203 36.48 -7.39 -7.01
C MET A 203 37.54 -6.51 -6.34
N ILE A 204 37.26 -5.21 -6.18
CA ILE A 204 38.19 -4.28 -5.51
C ILE A 204 38.35 -4.66 -4.04
N LYS A 205 37.26 -5.01 -3.34
CA LYS A 205 37.35 -5.46 -1.95
C LYS A 205 38.19 -6.72 -1.77
N LYS A 206 38.02 -7.72 -2.66
CA LYS A 206 38.82 -8.95 -2.62
C LYS A 206 40.30 -8.72 -2.93
N GLU A 207 40.65 -7.72 -3.73
CA GLU A 207 42.06 -7.33 -3.93
C GLU A 207 42.62 -6.58 -2.71
N LEU A 208 41.87 -5.61 -2.15
CA LEU A 208 42.28 -4.87 -0.95
C LEU A 208 42.41 -5.76 0.29
N GLU A 209 41.60 -6.82 0.39
CA GLU A 209 41.65 -7.80 1.50
C GLU A 209 42.98 -8.57 1.54
N LYS A 210 43.68 -8.70 0.41
CA LYS A 210 44.99 -9.37 0.34
C LYS A 210 46.09 -8.53 0.97
N ASP A 211 45.95 -7.21 0.97
CA ASP A 211 46.96 -6.30 1.49
C ASP A 211 46.86 -6.19 3.03
N PRO A 212 47.85 -6.66 3.79
CA PRO A 212 47.77 -6.68 5.26
C PRO A 212 47.79 -5.27 5.88
N ALA A 213 48.36 -4.28 5.19
CA ALA A 213 48.49 -2.91 5.68
C ALA A 213 47.16 -2.13 5.75
N LEU A 214 46.16 -2.50 4.94
CA LEU A 214 44.89 -1.77 4.83
C LEU A 214 43.74 -2.45 5.59
N LYS A 215 43.98 -3.52 6.36
CA LYS A 215 42.92 -4.30 7.02
C LYS A 215 42.09 -3.51 8.02
N ASP A 216 42.72 -2.58 8.74
CA ASP A 216 42.08 -1.81 9.81
C ASP A 216 41.54 -0.45 9.34
N GLU A 217 41.80 -0.07 8.08
CA GLU A 217 41.37 1.21 7.49
C GLU A 217 40.05 1.08 6.72
N SER A 218 39.27 2.18 6.65
CA SER A 218 38.07 2.20 5.80
C SER A 218 38.44 2.24 4.31
N TRP A 219 37.85 1.33 3.53
CA TRP A 219 38.11 1.21 2.09
C TRP A 219 37.26 2.14 1.21
N ASP A 220 36.41 2.99 1.78
CA ASP A 220 35.46 3.83 1.02
C ASP A 220 36.12 4.74 -0.02
N ARG A 221 37.39 5.13 0.19
CA ARG A 221 38.18 5.92 -0.76
C ARG A 221 38.46 5.18 -2.06
N PHE A 222 38.64 3.85 -1.99
CA PHE A 222 38.98 3.01 -3.13
C PHE A 222 37.73 2.46 -3.84
N LEU A 223 36.58 2.49 -3.17
CA LEU A 223 35.33 1.99 -3.73
C LEU A 223 34.75 2.95 -4.78
N PRO A 224 34.36 2.44 -5.97
CA PRO A 224 33.75 3.26 -7.00
C PRO A 224 32.37 3.77 -6.56
N ASN A 225 32.27 5.07 -6.27
CA ASN A 225 31.01 5.71 -5.94
C ASN A 225 30.19 6.03 -7.20
N PHE A 226 29.37 5.08 -7.65
CA PHE A 226 28.41 5.29 -8.73
C PHE A 226 27.23 6.14 -8.25
N LYS A 227 27.46 7.45 -8.07
CA LYS A 227 26.38 8.39 -7.77
C LYS A 227 25.38 8.35 -8.92
N LYS A 228 24.08 8.25 -8.60
CA LYS A 228 23.01 8.51 -9.57
C LYS A 228 23.25 9.92 -10.13
N ARG A 229 23.68 10.00 -11.39
CA ARG A 229 23.64 11.26 -12.14
C ARG A 229 22.17 11.54 -12.45
N THR A 230 21.44 12.06 -11.48
CA THR A 230 20.14 12.68 -11.74
C THR A 230 20.40 13.93 -12.57
N GLN A 231 20.32 13.81 -13.90
CA GLN A 231 20.35 14.95 -14.82
C GLN A 231 19.07 15.80 -14.72
N SER A 232 18.53 15.99 -13.52
CA SER A 232 17.20 16.56 -13.32
C SER A 232 17.23 17.75 -12.39
N LYS A 233 18.03 18.75 -12.75
CA LYS A 233 17.46 20.11 -12.78
C LYS A 233 16.78 20.27 -14.14
N ARG A 234 15.76 19.44 -14.42
CA ARG A 234 14.91 19.66 -15.59
C ARG A 234 14.23 20.99 -15.32
N ARG A 235 14.63 22.05 -16.04
CA ARG A 235 13.91 23.32 -16.00
C ARG A 235 12.44 23.01 -16.27
N VAL A 236 11.58 23.53 -15.40
CA VAL A 236 10.14 23.45 -15.59
C VAL A 236 9.85 24.01 -16.99
N PRO A 237 9.20 23.25 -17.89
CA PRO A 237 8.92 23.75 -19.23
C PRO A 237 8.08 25.03 -19.12
N HIS A 238 8.36 26.02 -19.99
CA HIS A 238 7.68 27.32 -19.98
C HIS A 238 6.15 27.21 -20.05
N LYS A 239 5.65 26.12 -20.64
CA LYS A 239 4.25 25.72 -20.55
C LYS A 239 4.13 24.48 -19.68
N VAL A 240 3.81 24.68 -18.39
CA VAL A 240 3.29 23.62 -17.53
C VAL A 240 1.80 23.52 -17.81
N THR A 241 1.35 22.40 -18.36
CA THR A 241 -0.08 22.11 -18.43
C THR A 241 -0.57 21.88 -17.00
N ASP A 242 -1.31 22.85 -16.48
CA ASP A 242 -1.91 22.77 -15.16
C ASP A 242 -2.95 21.63 -15.14
N LYS A 243 -2.63 20.52 -14.46
CA LYS A 243 -3.46 19.32 -14.44
C LYS A 243 -4.78 19.53 -13.71
N SER A 244 -4.88 20.58 -12.88
CA SER A 244 -6.13 21.03 -12.26
C SER A 244 -7.23 21.32 -13.29
N LYS A 245 -6.85 21.72 -14.51
CA LYS A 245 -7.79 22.04 -15.60
C LYS A 245 -8.32 20.81 -16.34
N LYS A 246 -7.75 19.62 -16.10
CA LYS A 246 -8.19 18.35 -16.71
C LYS A 246 -8.87 17.50 -15.65
N VAL A 247 -10.03 17.97 -15.18
CA VAL A 247 -10.88 17.21 -14.26
C VAL A 247 -11.38 15.96 -15.00
N TYR A 248 -11.18 14.78 -14.40
CA TYR A 248 -11.64 13.53 -14.96
C TYR A 248 -13.18 13.52 -14.98
N THR A 249 -13.76 13.36 -16.17
CA THR A 249 -15.19 13.13 -16.34
C THR A 249 -15.39 11.66 -16.72
N PRO A 250 -16.24 10.90 -16.01
CA PRO A 250 -16.50 9.50 -16.36
C PRO A 250 -17.28 9.38 -17.67
N PHE A 251 -18.02 10.44 -18.03
CA PHE A 251 -18.71 10.53 -19.29
C PHE A 251 -17.74 10.96 -20.41
N PRO A 252 -17.69 10.23 -21.53
CA PRO A 252 -16.95 10.69 -22.70
C PRO A 252 -17.61 11.98 -23.23
N PRO A 253 -16.82 12.91 -23.82
CA PRO A 253 -17.40 14.04 -24.51
C PRO A 253 -18.30 13.55 -25.66
N PRO A 254 -19.36 14.29 -26.02
CA PRO A 254 -20.18 13.93 -27.16
C PRO A 254 -19.31 13.83 -28.40
N GLN A 255 -19.56 12.80 -29.22
CA GLN A 255 -18.86 12.65 -30.50
C GLN A 255 -19.18 13.87 -31.38
N GLU A 256 -18.19 14.32 -32.16
CA GLU A 256 -18.44 15.34 -33.16
C GLU A 256 -19.42 14.78 -34.20
N LYS A 257 -20.56 15.46 -34.36
CA LYS A 257 -21.63 15.03 -35.27
C LYS A 257 -21.11 15.02 -36.70
N SER A 258 -21.49 14.01 -37.48
CA SER A 258 -21.10 13.95 -38.89
C SER A 258 -21.78 15.08 -39.68
N LYS A 259 -21.26 15.40 -40.88
CA LYS A 259 -21.92 16.35 -41.78
C LYS A 259 -23.36 15.93 -42.11
N VAL A 260 -23.64 14.64 -42.15
CA VAL A 260 -24.98 14.08 -42.39
C VAL A 260 -25.89 14.37 -41.20
N ASP A 261 -25.41 14.12 -39.97
CA ASP A 261 -26.19 14.40 -38.74
C ASP A 261 -26.49 15.90 -38.58
N LEU A 262 -25.52 16.78 -38.87
CA LEU A 262 -25.74 18.23 -38.89
C LEU A 262 -26.79 18.64 -39.92
N GLN A 263 -26.85 17.98 -41.08
CA GLN A 263 -27.86 18.22 -42.10
C GLN A 263 -29.24 17.68 -41.70
N ILE A 264 -29.30 16.54 -41.00
CA ILE A 264 -30.54 15.97 -40.47
C ILE A 264 -31.11 16.88 -39.37
N GLU A 265 -30.27 17.36 -38.46
CA GLU A 265 -30.66 18.28 -37.37
C GLU A 265 -31.13 19.65 -37.86
N SER A 266 -30.50 20.19 -38.90
CA SER A 266 -30.92 21.45 -39.54
C SER A 266 -32.17 21.30 -40.43
N GLY A 267 -32.63 20.06 -40.66
CA GLY A 267 -33.73 19.75 -41.58
C GLY A 267 -33.37 19.91 -43.07
N GLU A 268 -32.15 20.37 -43.37
CA GLU A 268 -31.67 20.56 -44.73
C GLU A 268 -31.51 19.23 -45.47
N TYR A 269 -31.23 18.14 -44.75
CA TYR A 269 -31.12 16.82 -45.36
C TYR A 269 -32.41 16.38 -46.06
N PHE A 270 -33.56 16.75 -45.50
CA PHE A 270 -34.88 16.35 -46.01
C PHE A 270 -35.41 17.25 -47.14
N LEU A 271 -34.84 18.44 -47.32
CA LEU A 271 -35.26 19.37 -48.38
C LEU A 271 -34.65 18.98 -49.73
N GLY A 272 -35.51 18.81 -50.74
CA GLY A 272 -35.09 18.68 -52.13
C GLY A 272 -34.35 19.92 -52.66
N LYS A 273 -33.54 19.75 -53.72
CA LYS A 273 -32.68 20.81 -54.28
C LYS A 273 -33.45 22.10 -54.63
N GLN A 274 -34.64 21.97 -55.22
CA GLN A 274 -35.50 23.10 -55.58
C GLN A 274 -36.04 23.87 -54.36
N ALA A 275 -36.34 23.17 -53.26
CA ALA A 275 -36.80 23.81 -52.03
C ALA A 275 -35.68 24.60 -51.34
N LYS A 276 -34.44 24.09 -51.38
CA LYS A 276 -33.24 24.80 -50.90
C LYS A 276 -32.98 26.08 -51.71
N GLU A 277 -33.11 26.02 -53.03
CA GLU A 277 -32.91 27.17 -53.92
C GLU A 277 -33.96 28.28 -53.68
N ARG A 278 -35.23 27.91 -53.47
CA ARG A 278 -36.29 28.88 -53.10
C ARG A 278 -35.99 29.58 -51.78
N LYS A 279 -35.64 28.81 -50.73
CA LYS A 279 -35.30 29.36 -49.41
C LYS A 279 -34.08 30.30 -49.48
N ALA A 280 -33.07 29.94 -50.27
CA ALA A 280 -31.89 30.78 -50.49
C ALA A 280 -32.22 32.09 -51.24
N ARG A 281 -33.19 32.07 -52.16
CA ARG A 281 -33.67 33.26 -52.85
C ARG A 281 -34.44 34.18 -51.91
N GLU A 282 -35.37 33.64 -51.13
CA GLU A 282 -36.12 34.38 -50.10
C GLU A 282 -35.20 35.04 -49.07
N GLU A 283 -34.16 34.32 -48.62
CA GLU A 283 -33.17 34.87 -47.68
C GLU A 283 -32.34 36.01 -48.30
N ARG A 284 -31.99 35.92 -49.59
CA ARG A 284 -31.32 37.01 -50.32
C ARG A 284 -32.22 38.23 -50.45
N GLU A 285 -33.49 38.04 -50.79
CA GLU A 285 -34.47 39.11 -50.91
C GLU A 285 -34.72 39.79 -49.55
N ALA A 286 -34.80 39.02 -48.46
CA ALA A 286 -34.90 39.55 -47.10
C ALA A 286 -33.66 40.35 -46.68
N LYS A 287 -32.45 39.83 -46.91
CA LYS A 287 -31.19 40.55 -46.63
C LYS A 287 -31.05 41.84 -47.43
N MET A 288 -31.51 41.84 -48.68
CA MET A 288 -31.54 43.04 -49.52
C MET A 288 -32.50 44.08 -48.93
N LYS A 289 -33.66 43.65 -48.46
CA LYS A 289 -34.65 44.53 -47.81
C LYS A 289 -34.11 45.13 -46.52
N GLU A 290 -33.47 44.32 -45.66
CA GLU A 290 -32.83 44.80 -44.42
C GLU A 290 -31.74 45.85 -44.71
N LYS A 291 -30.86 45.61 -45.69
CA LYS A 291 -29.84 46.59 -46.10
C LYS A 291 -30.45 47.88 -46.65
N MET A 292 -31.56 47.79 -47.35
CA MET A 292 -32.29 48.96 -47.84
C MET A 292 -32.90 49.74 -46.69
N ASP A 293 -33.45 49.06 -45.69
CA ASP A 293 -34.01 49.69 -44.48
C ASP A 293 -32.91 50.30 -43.59
N GLU A 294 -31.74 49.65 -43.46
CA GLU A 294 -30.56 50.20 -42.78
C GLU A 294 -30.06 51.47 -43.49
N LYS A 295 -29.85 51.41 -44.82
CA LYS A 295 -29.47 52.60 -45.60
C LYS A 295 -30.50 53.71 -45.54
N ARG A 296 -31.79 53.36 -45.40
CA ARG A 296 -32.87 54.34 -45.22
C ARG A 296 -32.81 54.98 -43.83
N LYS A 297 -32.54 54.20 -42.78
CA LYS A 297 -32.33 54.70 -41.41
C LYS A 297 -31.07 55.57 -41.31
N GLU A 298 -29.99 55.17 -41.97
CA GLU A 298 -28.73 55.93 -42.07
C GLU A 298 -28.97 57.28 -42.76
N ARG A 299 -29.63 57.30 -43.92
CA ARG A 299 -30.05 58.54 -44.58
C ARG A 299 -30.98 59.41 -43.74
N LEU A 300 -31.90 58.81 -42.98
CA LEU A 300 -32.76 59.56 -42.06
C LEU A 300 -31.95 60.15 -40.89
N SER A 301 -30.92 59.46 -40.40
CA SER A 301 -30.03 59.98 -39.36
C SER A 301 -29.12 61.10 -39.84
N GLU A 302 -28.72 61.10 -41.12
CA GLU A 302 -27.97 62.21 -41.74
C GLU A 302 -28.83 63.49 -41.89
N TYR A 303 -30.15 63.35 -42.00
CA TYR A 303 -31.10 64.46 -42.09
C TYR A 303 -31.47 65.09 -40.74
N VAL A 304 -31.09 64.46 -39.62
CA VAL A 304 -31.24 65.04 -38.29
C VAL A 304 -29.95 65.80 -37.98
N ALA A 305 -30.04 67.13 -37.85
CA ALA A 305 -28.90 67.96 -37.50
C ALA A 305 -28.26 67.46 -36.18
N PRO A 306 -26.92 67.25 -36.13
CA PRO A 306 -26.23 66.94 -34.89
C PRO A 306 -26.53 68.01 -33.84
N ALA A 307 -26.88 67.60 -32.62
CA ALA A 307 -27.08 68.55 -31.53
C ALA A 307 -25.71 69.16 -31.13
N GLU A 308 -25.52 70.45 -31.39
CA GLU A 308 -24.33 71.20 -30.95
C GLU A 308 -24.49 71.69 -29.51
N ASP A 309 -23.51 71.33 -28.67
CA ASP A 309 -23.38 71.76 -27.28
C ASP A 309 -22.52 73.03 -27.21
N GLY A 310 -23.14 74.17 -26.92
CA GLY A 310 -22.48 75.45 -26.65
C GLY A 310 -23.24 76.25 -25.60
N GLY A 311 -22.70 76.32 -24.37
CA GLY A 311 -23.17 77.22 -23.29
C GLY A 311 -22.91 78.70 -23.63
N GLU A 312 -23.64 79.71 -23.11
CA GLU A 312 -24.01 79.94 -21.70
C GLU A 312 -25.32 80.76 -21.47
N LYS A 313 -26.09 80.32 -20.46
CA LYS A 313 -26.83 81.00 -19.37
C LYS A 313 -27.46 82.42 -19.52
N LYS A 314 -28.80 82.48 -19.37
CA LYS A 314 -29.64 83.17 -18.32
C LYS A 314 -31.13 83.03 -18.76
N LYS A 315 -32.19 82.88 -17.95
CA LYS A 315 -32.50 83.05 -16.51
C LYS A 315 -33.78 82.24 -16.16
N LYS A 316 -33.78 81.65 -14.96
CA LYS A 316 -34.87 81.07 -14.11
C LYS A 316 -36.35 81.14 -14.57
N LYS A 317 -37.03 79.98 -14.50
CA LYS A 317 -38.35 79.85 -13.84
C LYS A 317 -38.39 78.54 -13.01
N ARG A 318 -38.83 78.66 -11.75
CA ARG A 318 -38.87 77.63 -10.69
C ARG A 318 -40.11 76.73 -10.79
N LYS A 319 -39.95 75.44 -10.42
CA LYS A 319 -40.79 74.53 -9.59
C LYS A 319 -40.44 73.09 -9.98
N ARG A 320 -40.31 72.07 -9.13
CA ARG A 320 -40.35 71.81 -7.67
C ARG A 320 -39.73 70.39 -7.51
N GLU A 321 -39.05 70.14 -6.40
CA GLU A 321 -38.51 68.82 -6.01
C GLU A 321 -39.61 67.80 -5.66
N ASP A 322 -39.31 66.53 -5.92
CA ASP A 322 -39.52 65.32 -5.08
C ASP A 322 -39.08 64.12 -5.95
N GLY A 323 -38.27 63.14 -5.57
CA GLY A 323 -37.59 62.74 -4.35
C GLY A 323 -36.75 61.51 -4.71
N GLU A 324 -35.75 61.17 -3.90
CA GLU A 324 -34.79 60.08 -4.07
C GLU A 324 -35.43 58.70 -4.30
N GLU A 325 -34.77 57.81 -5.05
CA GLU A 325 -34.24 56.57 -4.46
C GLU A 325 -33.23 55.81 -5.34
N LYS A 326 -32.25 55.24 -4.65
CA LYS A 326 -31.17 54.37 -5.14
C LYS A 326 -31.74 53.01 -5.56
N GLU A 327 -31.21 52.38 -6.62
CA GLU A 327 -30.95 50.93 -6.57
C GLU A 327 -29.89 50.39 -7.55
N LYS A 328 -28.77 49.97 -6.94
CA LYS A 328 -27.96 48.76 -7.12
C LYS A 328 -28.01 47.98 -8.45
N LYS A 329 -26.79 47.83 -9.00
CA LYS A 329 -26.26 46.65 -9.72
C LYS A 329 -26.86 45.33 -9.18
N LYS A 330 -27.52 44.57 -10.06
CA LYS A 330 -27.67 43.12 -9.93
C LYS A 330 -27.06 42.43 -11.15
N LYS A 331 -25.90 41.81 -10.94
CA LYS A 331 -25.42 40.68 -11.75
C LYS A 331 -26.48 39.57 -11.61
N LYS A 332 -27.08 39.14 -12.72
CA LYS A 332 -27.87 37.91 -12.77
C LYS A 332 -26.93 36.73 -12.57
N HIS A 333 -26.94 36.17 -11.36
CA HIS A 333 -26.65 34.76 -11.14
C HIS A 333 -27.86 34.00 -11.69
N LYS A 334 -27.64 33.12 -12.67
CA LYS A 334 -28.67 32.21 -13.16
C LYS A 334 -28.52 30.94 -12.34
N ASP A 335 -29.41 30.75 -11.38
CA ASP A 335 -29.59 29.47 -10.70
C ASP A 335 -30.11 28.47 -11.72
N THR A 336 -29.32 27.41 -11.91
CA THR A 336 -29.73 26.24 -12.67
C THR A 336 -30.33 25.26 -11.68
N VAL A 337 -31.66 25.11 -11.71
CA VAL A 337 -32.33 23.93 -11.16
C VAL A 337 -32.17 22.82 -12.19
N VAL A 338 -31.39 21.81 -11.85
CA VAL A 338 -31.39 20.52 -12.56
C VAL A 338 -31.70 19.47 -11.50
N ASN A 339 -32.86 18.83 -11.66
CA ASN A 339 -33.20 17.61 -10.93
C ASN A 339 -32.21 16.52 -11.36
N GLY A 340 -31.56 15.91 -10.36
CA GLY A 340 -30.73 14.69 -10.49
C GLY A 340 -31.54 13.54 -11.08
N ASP A 341 -30.93 12.54 -11.71
CA ASP A 341 -30.00 11.57 -11.12
C ASP A 341 -29.05 11.02 -12.22
N ALA A 342 -27.82 10.54 -12.03
CA ALA A 342 -27.02 10.15 -10.89
C ALA A 342 -25.51 10.18 -11.27
N ASP A 343 -24.67 10.27 -10.23
CA ASP A 343 -23.29 9.78 -10.10
C ASP A 343 -22.05 10.70 -10.31
N VAL A 344 -21.18 10.61 -9.29
CA VAL A 344 -19.85 11.24 -9.08
C VAL A 344 -19.82 12.74 -8.76
N GLY A 345 -20.37 13.03 -7.58
CA GLY A 345 -20.30 14.31 -6.85
C GLY A 345 -21.06 14.19 -5.52
N SER A 346 -21.13 12.98 -4.97
CA SER A 346 -21.99 12.71 -3.83
C SER A 346 -21.38 13.38 -2.60
N LYS A 347 -22.11 14.34 -2.01
CA LYS A 347 -21.73 15.00 -0.77
C LYS A 347 -21.41 13.92 0.26
N LEU A 348 -20.16 13.83 0.72
CA LEU A 348 -19.81 12.96 1.83
C LEU A 348 -20.67 13.33 3.04
N CYS A 349 -21.26 12.33 3.66
CA CYS A 349 -22.14 12.51 4.79
C CYS A 349 -21.67 11.69 5.98
N VAL A 350 -21.98 12.20 7.16
CA VAL A 350 -21.84 11.49 8.41
C VAL A 350 -23.24 11.03 8.80
N TYR A 351 -23.44 9.73 8.81
CA TYR A 351 -24.65 9.09 9.33
C TYR A 351 -24.37 8.59 10.73
N THR A 352 -25.13 9.04 11.72
CA THR A 352 -24.98 8.58 13.10
C THR A 352 -26.31 8.03 13.59
N ASN A 353 -26.28 6.80 14.12
CA ASN A 353 -27.40 6.20 14.80
C ASN A 353 -27.02 6.01 16.27
N THR A 354 -27.67 6.76 17.16
CA THR A 354 -27.40 6.73 18.61
C THR A 354 -28.03 5.52 19.30
N SER A 355 -29.09 4.96 18.72
CA SER A 355 -29.84 3.83 19.31
C SER A 355 -29.27 2.47 18.91
N PHE A 356 -28.34 2.43 17.96
CA PHE A 356 -27.73 1.21 17.45
C PHE A 356 -27.09 0.38 18.59
N SER A 357 -27.42 -0.92 18.61
CA SER A 357 -26.98 -1.91 19.60
C SER A 357 -27.15 -1.43 21.04
N ASN A 358 -28.40 -1.37 21.51
CA ASN A 358 -28.79 -0.99 22.87
C ASN A 358 -28.24 0.38 23.33
N GLY A 359 -28.21 1.37 22.42
CA GLY A 359 -27.78 2.73 22.76
C GLY A 359 -26.27 2.96 22.81
N ARG A 360 -25.46 1.99 22.35
CA ARG A 360 -24.01 2.17 22.16
C ARG A 360 -23.70 3.15 21.04
N GLY A 361 -24.50 3.12 19.99
CA GLY A 361 -24.43 4.00 18.84
C GLY A 361 -23.28 3.69 17.87
N ILE A 362 -23.47 4.11 16.62
CA ILE A 362 -22.49 3.97 15.54
C ILE A 362 -22.51 5.22 14.67
N SER A 363 -21.33 5.67 14.23
CA SER A 363 -21.19 6.73 13.25
C SER A 363 -20.48 6.22 12.00
N ILE A 364 -21.01 6.57 10.84
CA ILE A 364 -20.58 6.09 9.53
C ILE A 364 -20.29 7.31 8.65
N PHE A 365 -19.03 7.53 8.35
CA PHE A 365 -18.57 8.51 7.38
C PHE A 365 -18.45 7.84 6.02
N THR A 366 -19.40 8.14 5.11
CA THR A 366 -19.47 7.49 3.80
C THR A 366 -20.26 8.36 2.79
N THR A 367 -20.47 7.85 1.58
CA THR A 367 -21.32 8.51 0.57
C THR A 367 -22.80 8.17 0.80
N PRO A 368 -23.75 9.04 0.44
CA PRO A 368 -25.19 8.80 0.60
C PRO A 368 -25.67 7.45 0.04
N LYS A 369 -25.18 7.05 -1.14
CA LYS A 369 -25.50 5.76 -1.76
C LYS A 369 -25.06 4.57 -0.89
N LEU A 370 -23.87 4.63 -0.31
CA LEU A 370 -23.38 3.59 0.59
C LEU A 370 -24.10 3.65 1.95
N ALA A 371 -24.44 4.85 2.43
CA ALA A 371 -25.22 5.00 3.66
C ALA A 371 -26.59 4.31 3.54
N GLU A 372 -27.27 4.42 2.40
CA GLU A 372 -28.52 3.67 2.12
C GLU A 372 -28.31 2.16 2.15
N GLN A 373 -27.19 1.66 1.63
CA GLN A 373 -26.85 0.24 1.72
C GLN A 373 -26.60 -0.21 3.16
N PHE A 374 -25.92 0.60 3.97
CA PHE A 374 -25.75 0.32 5.40
C PHE A 374 -27.10 0.27 6.11
N LEU A 375 -27.98 1.23 5.82
CA LEU A 375 -29.33 1.28 6.38
C LEU A 375 -30.16 0.05 5.98
N ALA A 376 -29.98 -0.50 4.79
CA ALA A 376 -30.69 -1.69 4.33
C ALA A 376 -30.24 -2.99 5.03
N LEU A 377 -29.12 -2.99 5.75
CA LEU A 377 -28.65 -4.18 6.45
C LEU A 377 -29.59 -4.54 7.62
N PRO A 378 -29.85 -5.83 7.88
CA PRO A 378 -30.75 -6.28 8.94
C PRO A 378 -30.50 -5.65 10.33
N PRO A 379 -29.25 -5.44 10.80
CA PRO A 379 -28.99 -4.81 12.09
C PRO A 379 -29.44 -3.34 12.23
N PHE A 380 -29.76 -2.67 11.12
CA PHE A 380 -30.25 -1.28 11.11
C PHE A 380 -31.76 -1.18 10.88
N GLN A 381 -32.40 -2.26 10.41
CA GLN A 381 -33.83 -2.31 10.11
C GLN A 381 -34.65 -2.93 11.23
N ASP A 382 -34.11 -3.95 11.89
CA ASP A 382 -34.84 -4.74 12.88
C ASP A 382 -34.27 -4.48 14.30
N PRO A 383 -35.03 -3.79 15.19
CA PRO A 383 -34.65 -3.63 16.60
C PRO A 383 -34.61 -4.94 17.39
N SER A 384 -35.26 -6.00 16.88
CA SER A 384 -35.29 -7.34 17.46
C SER A 384 -34.27 -8.30 16.85
N PHE A 385 -33.41 -7.81 15.94
CA PHE A 385 -32.30 -8.58 15.40
C PHE A 385 -31.47 -9.12 16.57
N PRO A 386 -31.18 -10.43 16.62
CA PRO A 386 -30.52 -11.03 17.77
C PRO A 386 -29.16 -10.35 18.00
N HIS A 387 -29.12 -9.46 18.98
CA HIS A 387 -27.90 -8.91 19.55
C HIS A 387 -27.28 -10.00 20.41
N SER A 388 -26.78 -11.07 19.78
CA SER A 388 -26.15 -12.19 20.45
C SER A 388 -24.91 -11.73 21.22
N ASP A 389 -24.98 -11.61 22.55
CA ASP A 389 -23.87 -11.32 23.49
C ASP A 389 -22.79 -10.32 23.00
N TYR A 390 -23.13 -9.38 22.13
CA TYR A 390 -22.21 -8.38 21.59
C TYR A 390 -22.29 -7.13 22.45
N ASN A 391 -21.16 -6.45 22.62
CA ASN A 391 -21.00 -5.27 23.48
C ASN A 391 -21.10 -5.49 24.98
N GLU A 392 -21.11 -6.75 25.42
CA GLU A 392 -20.96 -7.11 26.83
C GLU A 392 -19.50 -7.40 27.16
N ASP A 393 -19.06 -6.96 28.34
CA ASP A 393 -17.74 -7.33 28.86
C ASP A 393 -17.72 -8.83 29.16
N SER A 394 -16.82 -9.55 28.48
CA SER A 394 -16.61 -10.98 28.69
C SER A 394 -16.06 -11.32 30.09
N GLY A 395 -15.56 -10.31 30.83
CA GLY A 395 -14.88 -10.48 32.10
C GLY A 395 -13.52 -11.19 31.97
N ALA A 396 -13.07 -11.44 30.73
CA ALA A 396 -11.84 -12.16 30.43
C ALA A 396 -10.59 -11.28 30.57
N TRP A 397 -10.74 -9.96 30.56
CA TRP A 397 -9.64 -9.00 30.54
C TRP A 397 -9.93 -7.75 31.38
N PHE A 398 -8.89 -6.97 31.64
CA PHE A 398 -8.97 -5.63 32.22
C PHE A 398 -7.89 -4.73 31.57
N THR A 399 -8.03 -3.41 31.71
CA THR A 399 -7.00 -2.47 31.22
C THR A 399 -6.23 -1.83 32.37
N GLN A 400 -4.92 -1.68 32.19
CA GLN A 400 -4.03 -1.07 33.17
C GLN A 400 -2.94 -0.25 32.45
N SER A 401 -2.52 0.86 33.05
CA SER A 401 -1.36 1.61 32.59
C SER A 401 -0.08 0.83 32.88
N LEU A 402 0.70 0.54 31.85
CA LEU A 402 1.97 -0.16 31.92
C LEU A 402 3.12 0.83 31.72
N PRO A 403 4.13 0.85 32.63
CA PRO A 403 5.30 1.72 32.50
C PRO A 403 6.00 1.52 31.15
N GLY A 404 6.19 2.62 30.40
CA GLY A 404 6.85 2.62 29.09
C GLY A 404 6.06 2.03 27.91
N LYS A 405 4.84 1.49 28.15
CA LYS A 405 4.00 0.88 27.10
C LYS A 405 2.60 1.52 26.97
N GLY A 406 2.26 2.47 27.83
CA GLY A 406 0.94 3.11 27.84
C GLY A 406 -0.13 2.19 28.41
N MET A 407 -1.39 2.39 28.01
CA MET A 407 -2.50 1.53 28.43
C MET A 407 -2.44 0.18 27.69
N GLY A 408 -2.45 -0.92 28.45
CA GLY A 408 -2.47 -2.29 27.92
C GLY A 408 -3.68 -3.08 28.40
N MET A 409 -4.08 -4.08 27.61
CA MET A 409 -5.09 -5.08 27.98
C MET A 409 -4.41 -6.33 28.57
N LEU A 410 -4.83 -6.74 29.76
CA LEU A 410 -4.31 -7.91 30.48
C LEU A 410 -5.44 -8.92 30.73
N ALA A 411 -5.11 -10.21 30.69
CA ALA A 411 -6.08 -11.26 31.00
C ALA A 411 -6.38 -11.29 32.50
N LYS A 412 -7.67 -11.35 32.87
CA LYS A 412 -8.14 -11.44 34.26
C LYS A 412 -8.07 -12.89 34.80
N ARG A 413 -8.05 -13.86 33.90
CA ARG A 413 -7.94 -15.30 34.16
C ARG A 413 -7.14 -16.00 33.05
N VAL A 414 -6.73 -17.24 33.30
CA VAL A 414 -6.14 -18.10 32.26
C VAL A 414 -7.21 -18.39 31.18
N LEU A 415 -6.93 -18.02 29.94
CA LEU A 415 -7.84 -18.22 28.80
C LEU A 415 -7.59 -19.58 28.17
N LYS A 416 -8.66 -20.31 27.83
CA LYS A 416 -8.61 -21.56 27.08
C LYS A 416 -8.88 -21.30 25.59
N PHE A 417 -8.45 -22.24 24.75
CA PHE A 417 -8.79 -22.19 23.33
C PHE A 417 -10.31 -22.12 23.15
N LYS A 418 -10.76 -21.18 22.30
CA LYS A 418 -12.17 -20.80 22.06
C LYS A 418 -12.84 -19.91 23.12
N ASP A 419 -12.13 -19.44 24.14
CA ASP A 419 -12.69 -18.41 25.03
C ASP A 419 -12.90 -17.08 24.27
N ARG A 420 -14.10 -16.51 24.39
CA ARG A 420 -14.44 -15.20 23.80
C ARG A 420 -13.75 -14.08 24.59
N VAL A 421 -12.80 -13.40 23.96
CA VAL A 421 -12.07 -12.27 24.59
C VAL A 421 -12.84 -10.96 24.41
N THR A 422 -13.16 -10.58 23.18
CA THR A 422 -13.89 -9.35 22.84
C THR A 422 -14.87 -9.61 21.72
N ALA A 423 -16.10 -9.08 21.83
CA ALA A 423 -17.06 -9.09 20.74
C ALA A 423 -17.86 -7.79 20.78
N TYR A 424 -17.34 -6.77 20.09
CA TYR A 424 -17.88 -5.41 20.10
C TYR A 424 -18.21 -4.94 18.70
N THR A 425 -19.23 -4.08 18.62
CA THR A 425 -19.62 -3.35 17.41
C THR A 425 -18.74 -2.09 17.23
N PRO A 426 -18.49 -1.67 15.98
CA PRO A 426 -17.63 -0.52 15.71
C PRO A 426 -18.33 0.78 16.12
N ALA A 427 -17.57 1.71 16.71
CA ALA A 427 -18.06 3.05 17.06
C ALA A 427 -18.00 4.01 15.87
N LEU A 428 -16.97 3.88 15.03
CA LEU A 428 -16.78 4.67 13.81
C LEU A 428 -16.44 3.76 12.64
N LEU A 429 -17.14 3.96 11.51
CA LEU A 429 -16.79 3.43 10.20
C LEU A 429 -16.48 4.59 9.27
N ALA A 430 -15.30 4.62 8.66
CA ALA A 430 -14.87 5.68 7.76
C ALA A 430 -14.48 5.13 6.39
N TYR A 431 -15.13 5.60 5.34
CA TYR A 431 -14.78 5.30 3.97
C TYR A 431 -13.36 5.82 3.65
N LEU A 432 -12.51 4.96 3.06
CA LEU A 432 -11.11 5.28 2.77
C LEU A 432 -11.00 6.10 1.48
N GLU A 433 -11.04 7.43 1.60
CA GLU A 433 -10.95 8.34 0.45
C GLU A 433 -9.65 9.15 0.45
N SER A 434 -9.00 9.21 -0.72
CA SER A 434 -7.70 9.85 -0.92
C SER A 434 -7.74 11.36 -1.09
N ASP A 435 -8.93 11.93 -1.35
CA ASP A 435 -9.04 13.24 -1.99
C ASP A 435 -9.35 14.39 -1.02
N LEU A 436 -9.65 14.10 0.26
CA LEU A 436 -9.87 15.14 1.29
C LEU A 436 -8.56 15.65 1.90
N SER A 437 -8.51 16.97 2.11
CA SER A 437 -7.47 17.58 2.93
C SER A 437 -7.57 17.13 4.39
N THR A 438 -6.45 17.23 5.13
CA THR A 438 -6.40 16.87 6.55
C THR A 438 -7.39 17.67 7.39
N ALA A 439 -7.58 18.95 7.10
CA ALA A 439 -8.50 19.82 7.84
C ALA A 439 -9.98 19.45 7.59
N GLU A 440 -10.34 19.10 6.36
CA GLU A 440 -11.71 18.69 6.02
C GLU A 440 -12.04 17.33 6.64
N ARG A 441 -11.11 16.36 6.57
CA ARG A 441 -11.29 15.05 7.18
C ARG A 441 -11.47 15.15 8.70
N GLU A 442 -10.66 15.96 9.36
CA GLU A 442 -10.78 16.22 10.80
C GLU A 442 -12.16 16.78 11.15
N LYS A 443 -12.69 17.72 10.36
CA LYS A 443 -14.02 18.30 10.56
C LYS A 443 -15.10 17.23 10.53
N PHE A 444 -15.07 16.31 9.56
CA PHE A 444 -16.05 15.22 9.47
C PHE A 444 -15.93 14.22 10.63
N PHE A 445 -14.72 13.80 10.99
CA PHE A 445 -14.51 12.89 12.12
C PHE A 445 -14.92 13.51 13.45
N ARG A 446 -14.66 14.81 13.65
CA ARG A 446 -15.14 15.54 14.81
C ARG A 446 -16.67 15.55 14.88
N ILE A 447 -17.35 15.78 13.76
CA ILE A 447 -18.83 15.74 13.70
C ILE A 447 -19.33 14.32 14.04
N ALA A 448 -18.77 13.29 13.38
CA ALA A 448 -19.13 11.88 13.59
C ALA A 448 -19.04 11.47 15.07
N VAL A 449 -17.92 11.80 15.71
CA VAL A 449 -17.70 11.43 17.12
C VAL A 449 -18.50 12.30 18.07
N SER A 450 -18.77 13.58 17.73
CA SER A 450 -19.58 14.46 18.57
C SER A 450 -21.05 14.04 18.68
N GLN A 451 -21.56 13.35 17.65
CA GLN A 451 -22.94 12.85 17.59
C GLN A 451 -23.13 11.50 18.27
N LEU A 452 -22.04 10.81 18.65
CA LEU A 452 -22.12 9.53 19.38
C LEU A 452 -22.59 9.74 20.83
N PRO A 453 -23.22 8.72 21.44
CA PRO A 453 -23.52 8.71 22.87
C PRO A 453 -22.28 9.01 23.73
N GLN A 454 -22.48 9.70 24.86
CA GLN A 454 -21.38 10.20 25.69
C GLN A 454 -20.40 9.10 26.12
N ALA A 455 -20.90 7.94 26.55
CA ALA A 455 -20.05 6.81 26.94
C ALA A 455 -19.11 6.36 25.80
N THR A 456 -19.65 6.18 24.58
CA THR A 456 -18.88 5.76 23.40
C THR A 456 -17.91 6.84 22.94
N ARG A 457 -18.32 8.12 23.02
CA ARG A 457 -17.47 9.26 22.69
C ARG A 457 -16.27 9.37 23.63
N ASP A 458 -16.48 9.21 24.93
CA ASP A 458 -15.42 9.31 25.93
C ASP A 458 -14.44 8.12 25.80
N MET A 459 -14.96 6.92 25.50
CA MET A 459 -14.12 5.77 25.15
C MET A 459 -13.27 6.03 23.90
N TYR A 460 -13.85 6.60 22.84
CA TYR A 460 -13.11 6.96 21.63
C TYR A 460 -11.99 7.97 21.91
N LEU A 461 -12.30 9.04 22.65
CA LEU A 461 -11.33 10.10 22.97
C LEU A 461 -10.20 9.64 23.91
N SER A 462 -10.40 8.54 24.63
CA SER A 462 -9.39 7.91 25.49
C SER A 462 -8.38 7.03 24.74
N LEU A 463 -8.53 6.86 23.43
CA LEU A 463 -7.63 6.05 22.60
C LEU A 463 -6.29 6.75 22.33
N ALA A 464 -5.29 5.96 21.94
CA ALA A 464 -3.95 6.46 21.67
C ALA A 464 -3.89 7.33 20.41
N THR A 465 -3.03 8.34 20.42
CA THR A 465 -2.72 9.24 19.30
C THR A 465 -1.28 9.02 18.82
N VAL A 466 -0.98 9.19 17.53
CA VAL A 466 0.39 9.00 16.99
C VAL A 466 1.25 10.25 17.21
N TYR A 467 0.72 11.42 16.91
CA TYR A 467 1.48 12.68 16.91
C TYR A 467 1.13 13.60 18.08
N GLY A 468 -0.05 13.44 18.68
CA GLY A 468 -0.48 14.24 19.84
C GLY A 468 -0.79 15.69 19.49
N ILE A 469 -1.16 15.98 18.24
CA ILE A 469 -1.49 17.33 17.77
C ILE A 469 -2.99 17.57 17.99
N GLU A 470 -3.34 18.49 18.89
CA GLU A 470 -4.75 18.73 19.27
C GLU A 470 -5.62 19.20 18.09
N ALA A 471 -5.04 19.88 17.10
CA ALA A 471 -5.75 20.37 15.92
C ALA A 471 -6.25 19.25 14.97
N VAL A 472 -5.70 18.03 15.07
CA VAL A 472 -6.05 16.88 14.22
C VAL A 472 -6.28 15.60 15.05
N LYS A 473 -6.72 15.79 16.31
CA LYS A 473 -6.83 14.72 17.31
C LYS A 473 -7.71 13.57 16.86
N TYR A 474 -8.85 13.84 16.24
CA TYR A 474 -9.80 12.79 15.85
C TYR A 474 -9.20 11.93 14.74
N GLN A 475 -8.61 12.55 13.72
CA GLN A 475 -7.89 11.83 12.67
C GLN A 475 -6.67 11.08 13.21
N ASP A 476 -5.95 11.63 14.19
CA ASP A 476 -4.79 10.99 14.79
C ASP A 476 -5.17 9.69 15.54
N ILE A 477 -6.31 9.71 16.25
CA ILE A 477 -6.91 8.51 16.86
C ILE A 477 -7.28 7.48 15.78
N VAL A 478 -7.92 7.89 14.67
CA VAL A 478 -8.22 7.00 13.55
C VAL A 478 -6.95 6.34 13.04
N LYS A 479 -5.88 7.10 12.83
CA LYS A 479 -4.62 6.59 12.29
C LYS A 479 -3.97 5.53 13.17
N ALA A 480 -4.08 5.64 14.49
CA ALA A 480 -3.47 4.71 15.44
C ALA A 480 -4.31 3.44 15.67
N ASN A 481 -5.64 3.50 15.56
CA ASN A 481 -6.54 2.53 16.19
C ASN A 481 -7.49 1.80 15.22
N THR A 482 -7.36 1.99 13.90
CA THR A 482 -8.28 1.42 12.91
C THR A 482 -7.98 -0.01 12.48
N PHE A 483 -9.05 -0.75 12.21
CA PHE A 483 -9.06 -2.03 11.52
C PHE A 483 -9.69 -1.87 10.13
N GLN A 484 -9.27 -2.68 9.15
CA GLN A 484 -9.89 -2.66 7.83
C GLN A 484 -11.08 -3.61 7.81
N LEU A 485 -12.22 -3.13 7.31
CA LEU A 485 -13.44 -3.90 7.10
C LEU A 485 -13.96 -3.65 5.69
N GLU A 486 -14.37 -4.70 5.00
CA GLU A 486 -15.05 -4.60 3.71
C GLU A 486 -16.56 -4.70 3.90
N VAL A 487 -17.30 -3.68 3.48
CA VAL A 487 -18.77 -3.66 3.52
C VAL A 487 -19.29 -3.21 2.16
N GLY A 488 -20.20 -4.00 1.58
CA GLY A 488 -20.78 -3.69 0.26
C GLY A 488 -19.78 -3.65 -0.89
N GLY A 489 -18.64 -4.38 -0.78
CA GLY A 489 -17.56 -4.35 -1.77
C GLY A 489 -16.61 -3.16 -1.66
N HIS A 490 -16.73 -2.36 -0.58
CA HIS A 490 -15.91 -1.18 -0.33
C HIS A 490 -15.15 -1.28 1.00
N ASN A 491 -13.89 -0.84 0.98
CA ASN A 491 -13.03 -0.83 2.16
C ASN A 491 -13.33 0.37 3.06
N HIS A 492 -13.55 0.08 4.33
CA HIS A 492 -13.79 1.04 5.39
C HIS A 492 -12.78 0.84 6.53
N LEU A 493 -12.42 1.94 7.18
CA LEU A 493 -11.68 1.96 8.42
C LEU A 493 -12.66 1.89 9.58
N ALA A 494 -12.56 0.85 10.39
CA ALA A 494 -13.41 0.60 11.54
C ALA A 494 -12.64 0.82 12.84
N ILE A 495 -13.28 1.44 13.83
CA ILE A 495 -12.71 1.63 15.17
C ILE A 495 -13.58 0.95 16.20
N PHE A 496 -12.95 0.10 17.01
CA PHE A 496 -13.54 -0.64 18.11
C PHE A 496 -12.81 -0.22 19.39
N PRO A 497 -13.31 0.76 20.17
CA PRO A 497 -12.55 1.37 21.25
C PRO A 497 -11.93 0.38 22.26
N GLU A 498 -12.63 -0.72 22.55
CA GLU A 498 -12.17 -1.78 23.44
C GLU A 498 -11.07 -2.62 22.78
N THR A 499 -11.32 -3.12 21.56
CA THR A 499 -10.39 -3.96 20.81
C THR A 499 -9.13 -3.20 20.39
N SER A 500 -9.24 -1.90 20.09
CA SER A 500 -8.11 -1.04 19.72
C SER A 500 -7.05 -0.91 20.83
N ARG A 501 -7.36 -1.28 22.08
CA ARG A 501 -6.40 -1.32 23.20
C ARG A 501 -5.56 -2.60 23.24
N LEU A 502 -5.84 -3.59 22.39
CA LEU A 502 -4.99 -4.75 22.20
C LEU A 502 -3.72 -4.32 21.46
N ASN A 503 -2.67 -4.00 22.22
CA ASN A 503 -1.37 -3.74 21.64
C ASN A 503 -0.84 -5.05 21.01
N HIS A 504 -0.82 -5.11 19.68
CA HIS A 504 0.00 -6.06 18.93
C HIS A 504 1.48 -5.71 19.12
N ALA A 505 2.03 -5.93 20.31
CA ALA A 505 3.45 -6.13 20.46
C ALA A 505 3.79 -7.47 19.79
N CYS A 506 3.88 -7.46 18.46
CA CYS A 506 4.47 -8.54 17.67
C CYS A 506 5.98 -8.57 17.92
N ALA A 507 6.34 -8.94 19.14
CA ALA A 507 7.67 -9.33 19.58
C ALA A 507 7.47 -10.18 20.84
N PRO A 508 7.12 -11.48 20.71
CA PRO A 508 7.42 -12.40 21.80
C PRO A 508 8.91 -12.26 22.09
N LYS A 509 9.24 -11.95 23.34
CA LYS A 509 10.63 -12.09 23.81
C LYS A 509 10.97 -13.56 23.92
#